data_AF-A0A8J6GCD1-F1
#
_entry.id   AF-A0A8J6GCD1-F1
#
_cell.length_a   1.000
_cell.length_b   1.000
_cell.length_c   1.000
_cell.angle_alpha   90.00
_cell.angle_beta   90.00
_cell.angle_gamma   90.00
#
_symmetry.space_group_name_H-M   'P 1'
#
loop_
_entity.id
_entity.type
_entity.pdbx_description
1 polymer ?
#
loop_
_entity_poly.entity_id
_entity_poly.type
_entity_poly.pdbx_seq_one_letter_code
_entity_poly.pdbx_strand_id
1 'polypeptide(L)'
;MDEMGDLEHLPAGNSPTGWLEMPGQVGCRDCDPFIPTLQLISLVLLAALLVAFLVKGSEVHSFQEQEQEKQRIHQELEQLMAGLDRLCRPCPWDWTFFQGNCYFFSTFQQTWMESVTACQEVGAQLVVIKSDEEQSFLQRMSEKKGHAWMGLSDIRKEGKWVWMDGSPLQWR
;
A
#
# COMPACT_ATOMS: atom_id res chain seq x y z
N MET A 1 70.15 -19.80 20.16
CA MET A 1 69.18 -20.40 19.22
C MET A 1 69.24 -19.61 17.93
N ASP A 2 70.43 -19.57 17.33
CA ASP A 2 70.76 -20.28 16.07
C ASP A 2 69.59 -20.37 15.08
N GLU A 3 69.71 -20.01 13.80
CA GLU A 3 70.89 -19.96 12.93
C GLU A 3 70.52 -19.28 11.58
N MET A 4 71.50 -19.19 10.68
CA MET A 4 71.48 -18.82 9.26
C MET A 4 71.60 -17.32 8.92
N GLY A 5 72.58 -16.89 8.14
CA GLY A 5 73.55 -17.61 7.32
C GLY A 5 74.17 -16.61 6.34
N ASP A 6 75.43 -16.85 6.00
CA ASP A 6 76.45 -15.90 5.57
C ASP A 6 76.39 -15.33 4.14
N LEU A 7 77.14 -14.21 3.97
CA LEU A 7 77.99 -13.74 2.85
C LEU A 7 77.42 -13.76 1.40
N GLU A 8 77.61 -12.76 0.54
CA GLU A 8 78.89 -12.23 0.04
C GLU A 8 78.75 -10.79 -0.53
N HIS A 9 79.90 -10.18 -0.77
CA HIS A 9 80.15 -8.78 -1.10
C HIS A 9 80.82 -8.67 -2.49
N LEU A 10 80.46 -7.61 -3.24
CA LEU A 10 81.20 -6.89 -4.34
C LEU A 10 80.96 -7.31 -5.82
N PRO A 11 81.22 -6.41 -6.82
CA PRO A 11 80.97 -4.97 -6.87
C PRO A 11 80.32 -4.49 -8.22
N ALA A 12 80.15 -3.17 -8.31
CA ALA A 12 79.53 -2.38 -9.39
C ALA A 12 80.28 -2.34 -10.74
N GLY A 13 79.55 -2.03 -11.83
CA GLY A 13 80.15 -1.43 -13.04
C GLY A 13 79.35 -1.54 -14.35
N ASN A 14 78.71 -0.44 -14.72
CA ASN A 14 78.59 0.13 -16.08
C ASN A 14 77.62 -0.46 -17.14
N SER A 15 76.56 0.31 -17.41
CA SER A 15 75.98 0.57 -18.75
C SER A 15 76.58 1.92 -19.25
N PRO A 16 76.40 2.44 -20.50
CA PRO A 16 75.49 2.04 -21.57
C PRO A 16 76.04 2.19 -23.02
N THR A 17 75.14 2.07 -24.00
CA THR A 17 75.15 2.62 -25.38
C THR A 17 75.62 1.71 -26.52
N GLY A 18 74.64 1.20 -27.27
CA GLY A 18 74.82 0.66 -28.61
C GLY A 18 73.51 0.80 -29.39
N TRP A 19 73.40 1.87 -30.19
CA TRP A 19 72.34 2.10 -31.16
C TRP A 19 72.77 1.58 -32.53
N LEU A 20 72.01 0.66 -33.13
CA LEU A 20 72.06 0.35 -34.57
C LEU A 20 70.68 -0.15 -35.02
N GLU A 21 69.90 0.73 -35.65
CA GLU A 21 68.62 0.38 -36.30
C GLU A 21 68.41 1.28 -37.53
N MET A 22 68.38 0.68 -38.73
CA MET A 22 67.86 1.19 -40.02
C MET A 22 67.73 -0.02 -40.99
N PRO A 23 66.86 -0.05 -42.03
CA PRO A 23 66.02 1.05 -42.55
C PRO A 23 64.52 0.71 -42.63
N GLY A 24 63.71 1.77 -42.83
CA GLY A 24 62.30 1.64 -43.19
C GLY A 24 62.10 1.15 -44.63
N GLN A 25 60.92 0.56 -44.88
CA GLN A 25 60.28 0.59 -46.18
C GLN A 25 58.84 1.06 -46.03
N VAL A 26 58.56 2.11 -46.78
CA VAL A 26 57.27 2.73 -47.03
C VAL A 26 56.47 1.81 -47.95
N GLY A 27 55.19 1.58 -47.62
CA GLY A 27 54.30 0.77 -48.44
C GLY A 27 52.84 0.97 -48.07
N CYS A 28 52.33 2.20 -48.18
CA CYS A 28 50.89 2.44 -48.21
C CYS A 28 50.34 1.89 -49.52
N ARG A 29 49.55 0.82 -49.46
CA ARG A 29 48.66 0.39 -50.55
C ARG A 29 47.24 0.82 -50.19
N ASP A 30 46.82 1.90 -50.84
CA ASP A 30 45.45 2.25 -51.21
C ASP A 30 44.36 2.06 -50.14
N CYS A 31 44.15 3.10 -49.32
CA CYS A 31 42.91 3.30 -48.59
C CYS A 31 41.85 3.90 -49.53
N ASP A 32 40.80 3.15 -49.85
CA ASP A 32 39.57 3.70 -50.43
C ASP A 32 39.04 4.85 -49.54
N PRO A 33 38.76 6.06 -50.06
CA PRO A 33 38.26 7.19 -49.26
C PRO A 33 36.85 6.97 -48.70
N PHE A 34 36.14 5.96 -49.20
CA PHE A 34 34.74 5.66 -48.87
C PHE A 34 34.57 4.68 -47.70
N ILE A 35 35.58 3.87 -47.40
CA ILE A 35 35.53 2.88 -46.32
C ILE A 35 35.66 3.50 -44.91
N PRO A 36 36.50 4.52 -44.64
CA PRO A 36 36.61 5.09 -43.29
C PRO A 36 35.36 5.90 -42.86
N THR A 37 34.63 6.50 -43.80
CA THR A 37 33.44 7.32 -43.49
C THR A 37 32.25 6.46 -43.07
N LEU A 38 32.03 5.33 -43.74
CA LEU A 38 31.01 4.33 -43.35
C LEU A 38 31.30 3.70 -41.99
N GLN A 39 32.58 3.42 -41.70
CA GLN A 39 33.00 2.91 -40.39
C GLN A 39 32.76 3.95 -39.29
N LEU A 40 33.05 5.23 -39.53
CA LEU A 40 32.76 6.32 -38.60
C LEU A 40 31.26 6.51 -38.36
N ILE A 41 30.43 6.48 -39.41
CA ILE A 41 28.96 6.57 -39.27
C ILE A 41 28.42 5.40 -38.44
N SER A 42 28.91 4.18 -38.73
CA SER A 42 28.54 2.97 -37.97
C SER A 42 28.90 3.10 -36.48
N LEU A 43 30.11 3.58 -36.17
CA LEU A 43 30.55 3.81 -34.79
C LEU A 43 29.71 4.88 -34.09
N VAL A 44 29.36 5.97 -34.77
CA VAL A 44 28.51 7.03 -34.22
C VAL A 44 27.10 6.52 -33.93
N LEU A 45 26.52 5.71 -34.84
CA LEU A 45 25.20 5.11 -34.62
C LEU A 45 25.21 4.11 -33.47
N LEU A 46 26.25 3.26 -33.38
CA LEU A 46 26.42 2.33 -32.26
C LEU A 46 26.59 3.09 -30.93
N ALA A 47 27.40 4.14 -30.89
CA ALA A 47 27.58 4.97 -29.71
C ALA A 47 26.27 5.66 -29.30
N ALA A 48 25.52 6.23 -30.25
CA ALA A 48 24.23 6.86 -29.98
C ALA A 48 23.19 5.87 -29.44
N LEU A 49 23.12 4.65 -30.01
CA LEU A 49 22.24 3.59 -29.53
C LEU A 49 22.62 3.11 -28.12
N LEU A 50 23.92 2.96 -27.85
CA LEU A 50 24.42 2.62 -26.52
C LEU A 50 24.05 3.69 -25.49
N VAL A 51 24.25 4.98 -25.79
CA VAL A 51 23.86 6.08 -24.90
C VAL A 51 22.35 6.08 -24.67
N ALA A 52 21.54 5.93 -25.71
CA ALA A 52 20.07 5.88 -25.56
C ALA A 52 19.61 4.68 -24.72
N PHE A 53 20.25 3.51 -24.88
CA PHE A 53 19.96 2.32 -24.07
C PHE A 53 20.39 2.50 -22.61
N LEU A 54 21.54 3.11 -22.35
CA LEU A 54 22.03 3.40 -21.00
C LEU A 54 21.12 4.41 -20.27
N VAL A 55 20.71 5.48 -20.96
CA VAL A 55 19.77 6.49 -20.42
C VAL A 55 18.42 5.85 -20.11
N LYS A 56 17.83 5.12 -21.07
CA LYS A 56 16.55 4.41 -20.86
C LYS A 56 16.66 3.33 -19.79
N GLY A 57 17.78 2.61 -19.72
CA GLY A 57 18.03 1.59 -18.70
C GLY A 57 18.07 2.21 -17.30
N SER A 58 18.69 3.37 -17.17
CA SER A 58 18.78 4.13 -15.91
C SER A 58 17.43 4.70 -15.48
N GLU A 59 16.68 5.30 -16.40
CA GLU A 59 15.31 5.80 -16.15
C GLU A 59 14.35 4.66 -15.78
N VAL A 60 14.39 3.54 -16.51
CA VAL A 60 13.54 2.36 -16.26
C VAL A 60 13.86 1.73 -14.89
N HIS A 61 15.13 1.65 -14.51
CA HIS A 61 15.52 1.15 -13.17
C HIS A 61 14.98 2.07 -12.07
N SER A 62 15.19 3.39 -12.19
CA SER A 62 14.68 4.36 -11.22
C SER A 62 13.15 4.36 -11.11
N PHE A 63 12.45 4.13 -12.23
CA PHE A 63 10.99 4.01 -12.27
C PHE A 63 10.50 2.71 -11.64
N GLN A 64 11.17 1.59 -11.91
CA GLN A 64 10.85 0.30 -11.29
C GLN A 64 11.08 0.32 -9.78
N GLU A 65 12.17 0.94 -9.30
CA GLU A 65 12.44 1.11 -7.88
C GLU A 65 11.37 1.97 -7.21
N GLN A 66 10.97 3.08 -7.82
CA GLN A 66 9.94 3.96 -7.27
C GLN A 66 8.57 3.27 -7.20
N GLU A 67 8.19 2.50 -8.22
CA GLU A 67 6.93 1.75 -8.22
C GLU A 67 6.98 0.56 -7.24
N GLN A 68 8.13 -0.10 -7.09
CA GLN A 68 8.33 -1.14 -6.07
C GLN A 68 8.25 -0.58 -4.65
N GLU A 69 8.87 0.57 -4.38
CA GLU A 69 8.81 1.23 -3.08
C GLU A 69 7.39 1.70 -2.77
N LYS A 70 6.71 2.29 -3.76
CA LYS A 70 5.29 2.65 -3.65
C LYS A 70 4.44 1.42 -3.36
N GLN A 71 4.66 0.30 -4.03
CA GLN A 71 3.94 -0.95 -3.79
C GLN A 71 4.20 -1.51 -2.39
N ARG A 72 5.45 -1.49 -1.92
CA ARG A 72 5.81 -1.87 -0.55
C ARG A 72 5.11 -0.99 0.47
N ILE A 73 5.18 0.33 0.31
CA ILE A 73 4.53 1.29 1.21
C ILE A 73 3.01 1.09 1.23
N HIS A 74 2.38 0.88 0.06
CA HIS A 74 0.93 0.59 0.00
C HIS A 74 0.60 -0.72 0.69
N GLN A 75 1.39 -1.76 0.48
CA GLN A 75 1.21 -3.05 1.12
C GLN A 75 1.36 -2.95 2.64
N GLU A 76 2.37 -2.23 3.12
CA GLU A 76 2.57 -1.95 4.55
C GLU A 76 1.42 -1.12 5.14
N LEU A 77 0.92 -0.13 4.40
CA LEU A 77 -0.22 0.68 4.82
C LEU A 77 -1.49 -0.17 4.96
N GLU A 78 -1.78 -1.04 3.99
CA GLU A 78 -2.92 -1.97 4.04
C GLU A 78 -2.79 -2.96 5.20
N GLN A 79 -1.58 -3.48 5.45
CA GLN A 79 -1.32 -4.34 6.60
C GLN A 79 -1.50 -3.60 7.92
N LEU A 80 -1.05 -2.36 8.00
CA LEU A 80 -1.22 -1.50 9.17
C LEU A 80 -2.70 -1.18 9.41
N MET A 81 -3.46 -0.85 8.36
CA MET A 81 -4.90 -0.60 8.44
C MET A 81 -5.67 -1.84 8.87
N ALA A 82 -5.40 -3.00 8.28
CA ALA A 82 -6.00 -4.26 8.70
C ALA A 82 -5.64 -4.63 10.15
N GLY A 83 -4.45 -4.25 10.60
CA GLY A 83 -4.04 -4.37 12.00
C GLY A 83 -4.82 -3.43 12.92
N LEU A 84 -5.01 -2.18 12.52
CA LEU A 84 -5.78 -1.19 13.26
C LEU A 84 -7.26 -1.58 13.38
N ASP A 85 -7.86 -2.12 12.32
CA ASP A 85 -9.24 -2.62 12.34
C ASP A 85 -9.47 -3.71 13.39
N ARG A 86 -8.44 -4.52 13.70
CA ARG A 86 -8.51 -5.53 14.76
C ARG A 86 -8.49 -4.93 16.17
N LEU A 87 -7.97 -3.72 16.32
CA LEU A 87 -7.90 -3.02 17.61
C LEU A 87 -9.16 -2.23 17.89
N CYS A 88 -9.87 -1.79 16.85
CA CYS A 88 -11.13 -1.08 16.98
C CYS A 88 -12.28 -2.06 17.23
N ARG A 89 -12.94 -1.93 18.39
CA ARG A 89 -14.24 -2.57 18.59
C ARG A 89 -15.30 -1.74 17.84
N PRO A 90 -16.12 -2.31 16.94
CA PRO A 90 -17.08 -1.54 16.14
C PRO A 90 -18.16 -0.84 16.96
N CYS A 91 -18.42 -1.30 18.19
CA CYS A 91 -19.46 -0.78 19.07
C CYS A 91 -18.96 -0.59 20.50
N PRO A 92 -19.61 0.28 21.30
CA PRO A 92 -19.35 0.38 22.74
C PRO A 92 -19.49 -0.95 23.48
N TRP A 93 -19.01 -1.00 24.72
CA TRP A 93 -19.21 -2.13 25.63
C TRP A 93 -20.70 -2.39 25.85
N ASP A 94 -21.09 -3.66 25.88
CA ASP A 94 -22.49 -4.12 26.01
C ASP A 94 -23.45 -3.78 24.85
N TRP A 95 -22.95 -3.17 23.79
CA TRP A 95 -23.67 -2.99 22.53
C TRP A 95 -23.36 -4.14 21.58
N THR A 96 -24.36 -4.52 20.78
CA THR A 96 -24.27 -5.60 19.79
C THR A 96 -24.09 -4.99 18.40
N PHE A 97 -23.05 -5.39 17.68
CA PHE A 97 -22.85 -4.99 16.28
C PHE A 97 -23.71 -5.85 15.34
N PHE A 98 -24.43 -5.21 14.43
CA PHE A 98 -25.13 -5.89 13.33
C PHE A 98 -25.19 -4.97 12.10
N GLN A 99 -24.65 -5.44 10.97
CA GLN A 99 -24.67 -4.76 9.67
C GLN A 99 -24.31 -3.26 9.71
N GLY A 100 -23.19 -2.91 10.36
CA GLY A 100 -22.71 -1.54 10.42
C GLY A 100 -23.34 -0.67 11.51
N ASN A 101 -24.33 -1.19 12.25
CA ASN A 101 -25.02 -0.49 13.32
C ASN A 101 -24.76 -1.15 14.68
N CYS A 102 -24.87 -0.35 15.74
CA CYS A 102 -24.71 -0.78 17.13
C CYS A 102 -26.06 -0.72 17.85
N TYR A 103 -26.44 -1.82 18.52
CA TYR A 103 -27.72 -1.97 19.19
C TYR A 103 -27.53 -2.20 20.69
N PHE A 104 -28.27 -1.43 21.49
CA PHE A 104 -28.32 -1.57 22.93
C PHE A 104 -29.69 -2.12 23.35
N PHE A 105 -29.68 -3.15 24.19
CA PHE A 105 -30.88 -3.73 24.77
C PHE A 105 -30.89 -3.39 26.27
N SER A 106 -31.76 -2.47 26.66
CA SER A 106 -31.91 -2.05 28.05
C SER A 106 -32.29 -3.22 28.95
N THR A 107 -31.71 -3.26 30.15
CA THR A 107 -32.09 -4.18 31.23
C THR A 107 -33.29 -3.69 32.03
N PHE A 108 -33.63 -2.41 31.91
CA PHE A 108 -34.74 -1.77 32.62
C PHE A 108 -35.91 -1.53 31.68
N GLN A 109 -37.12 -1.82 32.17
CA GLN A 109 -38.37 -1.50 31.49
C GLN A 109 -38.78 -0.07 31.82
N GLN A 110 -39.10 0.69 30.79
CA GLN A 110 -39.54 2.08 30.88
C GLN A 110 -40.73 2.27 29.94
N THR A 111 -41.44 3.38 30.08
CA THR A 111 -42.45 3.77 29.08
C THR A 111 -41.78 4.06 27.74
N TRP A 112 -42.57 4.07 26.66
CA TRP A 112 -42.04 4.40 25.33
C TRP A 112 -41.37 5.77 25.31
N MET A 113 -41.98 6.78 25.94
CA MET A 113 -41.46 8.15 25.97
C MET A 113 -40.16 8.26 26.79
N GLU A 114 -40.07 7.61 27.95
CA GLU A 114 -38.83 7.53 28.71
C GLU A 114 -37.72 6.81 27.94
N SER A 115 -38.08 5.77 27.17
CA SER A 115 -37.12 5.04 26.34
C SER A 115 -36.58 5.88 25.18
N VAL A 116 -37.40 6.77 24.59
CA VAL A 116 -36.93 7.76 23.62
C VAL A 116 -35.87 8.66 24.25
N THR A 117 -36.16 9.23 25.42
CA THR A 117 -35.23 10.12 26.13
C THR A 117 -33.93 9.37 26.50
N ALA A 118 -34.03 8.17 27.05
CA ALA A 118 -32.87 7.37 27.46
C ALA A 118 -31.95 7.03 26.28
N CYS A 119 -32.50 6.73 25.09
CA CYS A 119 -31.69 6.53 23.90
C CYS A 119 -30.96 7.82 23.48
N GLN A 120 -31.63 8.97 23.56
CA GLN A 120 -31.03 10.27 23.20
C GLN A 120 -29.89 10.66 24.15
N GLU A 121 -30.00 10.36 25.44
CA GLU A 121 -28.96 10.63 26.45
C GLU A 121 -27.63 9.93 26.15
N VAL A 122 -27.67 8.77 25.48
CA VAL A 122 -26.47 8.02 25.06
C VAL A 122 -26.09 8.28 23.60
N GLY A 123 -26.65 9.33 22.97
CA GLY A 123 -26.36 9.68 21.58
C GLY A 123 -26.93 8.71 20.55
N ALA A 124 -28.00 7.98 20.90
CA ALA A 124 -28.68 7.04 20.04
C ALA A 124 -30.17 7.37 19.88
N GLN A 125 -30.92 6.45 19.27
CA GLN A 125 -32.36 6.55 19.10
C GLN A 125 -33.01 5.19 19.30
N LEU A 126 -34.31 5.18 19.62
CA LEU A 126 -35.08 3.95 19.48
C LEU A 126 -35.00 3.45 18.04
N VAL A 127 -34.87 2.12 17.91
CA VAL A 127 -34.53 1.48 16.64
C VAL A 127 -35.59 1.77 15.56
N VAL A 128 -35.11 2.13 14.37
CA VAL A 128 -35.94 2.30 13.17
C VAL A 128 -35.54 1.21 12.20
N ILE A 129 -36.44 0.28 11.95
CA ILE A 129 -36.14 -0.95 11.22
C ILE A 129 -36.21 -0.69 9.72
N LYS A 130 -35.12 -1.01 9.01
CA LYS A 130 -34.94 -0.71 7.59
C LYS A 130 -34.92 -1.93 6.69
N SER A 131 -34.71 -3.13 7.24
CA SER A 131 -34.67 -4.37 6.46
C SER A 131 -35.30 -5.55 7.18
N ASP A 132 -35.66 -6.58 6.41
CA ASP A 132 -36.26 -7.81 6.94
C ASP A 132 -35.23 -8.62 7.74
N GLU A 133 -33.95 -8.51 7.40
CA GLU A 133 -32.83 -9.09 8.13
C GLU A 133 -32.63 -8.41 9.50
N GLU A 134 -32.75 -7.08 9.55
CA GLU A 134 -32.72 -6.32 10.79
C GLU A 134 -33.90 -6.69 11.69
N GLN A 135 -35.12 -6.72 11.14
CA GLN A 135 -36.31 -7.19 11.86
C GLN A 135 -36.09 -8.59 12.46
N SER A 136 -35.58 -9.52 11.66
CA SER A 136 -35.30 -10.90 12.07
C SER A 136 -34.20 -11.01 13.12
N PHE A 137 -33.19 -10.13 13.07
CA PHE A 137 -32.16 -10.02 14.10
C PHE A 137 -32.75 -9.53 15.42
N LEU A 138 -33.51 -8.42 15.40
CA LEU A 138 -34.11 -7.83 16.59
C LEU A 138 -35.15 -8.75 17.24
N GLN A 139 -35.94 -9.47 16.45
CA GLN A 139 -36.90 -10.46 16.95
C GLN A 139 -36.20 -11.56 17.75
N ARG A 140 -35.14 -12.16 17.19
CA ARG A 140 -34.33 -13.19 17.88
C ARG A 140 -33.66 -12.65 19.15
N MET A 141 -33.27 -11.38 19.15
CA MET A 141 -32.72 -10.74 20.34
C MET A 141 -33.81 -10.52 21.40
N SER A 142 -35.00 -10.11 21.00
CA SER A 142 -36.14 -9.92 21.91
C SER A 142 -36.60 -11.24 22.52
N GLU A 143 -36.60 -12.33 21.77
CA GLU A 143 -36.88 -13.68 22.31
C GLU A 143 -35.89 -14.08 23.42
N LYS A 144 -34.63 -13.66 23.31
CA LYS A 144 -33.57 -13.99 24.28
C LYS A 144 -33.51 -13.03 25.46
N LYS A 145 -33.76 -11.74 25.23
CA LYS A 145 -33.55 -10.66 26.21
C LYS A 145 -34.83 -10.05 26.78
N GLY A 146 -35.99 -10.40 26.21
CA GLY A 146 -37.30 -9.86 26.58
C GLY A 146 -37.84 -8.83 25.58
N HIS A 147 -39.09 -8.40 25.82
CA HIS A 147 -39.75 -7.39 25.01
C HIS A 147 -39.06 -6.03 25.14
N ALA A 148 -38.91 -5.33 24.01
CA ALA A 148 -38.26 -4.03 23.95
C ALA A 148 -39.07 -3.06 23.08
N TRP A 149 -38.99 -1.76 23.39
CA TRP A 149 -39.58 -0.72 22.56
C TRP A 149 -38.78 -0.54 21.26
N MET A 150 -39.50 -0.13 20.22
CA MET A 150 -38.93 0.32 18.95
C MET A 150 -39.40 1.73 18.64
N GLY A 151 -38.71 2.39 17.71
CA GLY A 151 -38.95 3.78 17.34
C GLY A 151 -40.18 3.97 16.46
N LEU A 152 -41.26 3.24 16.71
CA LEU A 152 -42.49 3.25 15.93
C LEU A 152 -43.66 3.71 16.81
N SER A 153 -44.40 4.71 16.36
CA SER A 153 -45.56 5.23 17.11
C SER A 153 -46.61 5.85 16.18
N ASP A 154 -47.85 5.93 16.64
CA ASP A 154 -48.95 6.64 15.98
C ASP A 154 -49.48 7.83 16.81
N ILE A 155 -48.72 8.26 17.83
CA ILE A 155 -49.05 9.37 18.75
C ILE A 155 -49.42 10.66 18.00
N ARG A 156 -48.82 10.92 16.82
CA ARG A 156 -49.13 12.12 16.02
C ARG A 156 -50.52 12.07 15.39
N LYS A 157 -50.96 10.88 14.99
CA LYS A 157 -52.26 10.64 14.36
C LYS A 157 -52.60 9.16 14.46
N GLU A 158 -53.62 8.86 15.26
CA GLU A 158 -54.17 7.51 15.47
C GLU A 158 -54.32 6.75 14.15
N GLY A 159 -53.84 5.51 14.12
CA GLY A 159 -53.88 4.65 12.95
C GLY A 159 -52.87 4.99 11.85
N LYS A 160 -52.01 6.00 12.05
CA LYS A 160 -50.87 6.30 11.16
C LYS A 160 -49.56 6.10 11.90
N TRP A 161 -49.01 4.89 11.77
CA TRP A 161 -47.72 4.52 12.33
C TRP A 161 -46.56 5.18 11.57
N VAL A 162 -45.70 5.88 12.33
CA VAL A 162 -44.55 6.63 11.83
C VAL A 162 -43.33 6.29 12.67
N TRP A 163 -42.20 6.09 12.00
CA TRP A 163 -40.91 5.88 12.64
C TRP A 163 -40.32 7.18 13.20
N MET A 164 -39.36 7.08 14.13
CA MET A 164 -38.70 8.24 14.74
C MET A 164 -37.95 9.12 13.73
N ASP A 165 -37.57 8.58 12.57
CA ASP A 165 -36.96 9.33 11.47
C ASP A 165 -37.99 10.01 10.54
N GLY A 166 -39.28 9.89 10.87
CA GLY A 166 -40.38 10.47 10.11
C GLY A 166 -40.87 9.60 8.94
N SER A 167 -40.23 8.47 8.65
CA SER A 167 -40.69 7.57 7.60
C SER A 167 -42.00 6.85 8.01
N PRO A 168 -42.98 6.70 7.10
CA PRO A 168 -44.19 5.94 7.41
C PRO A 168 -43.87 4.44 7.49
N LEU A 169 -44.63 3.71 8.29
CA LEU A 169 -44.56 2.26 8.27
C LEU A 169 -45.06 1.72 6.92
N GLN A 170 -44.22 0.92 6.27
CA GLN A 170 -44.54 0.29 4.99
C GLN A 170 -44.93 -1.16 5.24
N TRP A 171 -46.08 -1.56 4.69
CA TRP A 171 -46.49 -2.96 4.65
C TRP A 171 -45.82 -3.58 3.43
N ARG A 172 -45.02 -4.64 3.64
CA ARG A 172 -44.40 -5.41 2.57
C ARG A 172 -45.01 -6.81 2.54
#